data_AF-A0A2V9HMX7-F1
#
_entry.id   AF-A0A2V9HMX7-F1
#
_cell.length_a   1.000
_cell.length_b   1.000
_cell.length_c   1.000
_cell.angle_alpha   90.00
_cell.angle_beta   90.00
_cell.angle_gamma   90.00
#
_symmetry.space_group_name_H-M   'P 1'
#
loop_
_entity.id
_entity.type
_entity.pdbx_description
1 polymer ?
#
loop_
_entity_poly.entity_id
_entity_poly.type
_entity_poly.pdbx_seq_one_letter_code
_entity_poly.pdbx_strand_id
1 'polypeptide(L)'
;MVVVHRKKTGGTERGVALVIALLVLLLITAVGMGMIIMSNTETNVSANFRDEQTAYFAAKAGIEEVRDRLRAGATDSLLLPTTLGNTLAGAPNGILYVINPLGGETVAPWLLAGSNYPDNQIAKELSCAGTAPTGTWWVAVSPTASTSYQASPKLQWKWVRVMEKINKSDTGCTSVTSVDGTMNGNRVCWTGTHEVTTLLTSCNAANANYMPVYELTSLAVTSGGSRRMMQYEVAQNAFPTIPGAFVFDGSNPSFNPPNSNAFNVIGADTNLHAGNAINGVTCPAPANQPALGSFDNPAVSTLTTAVQGPPNRSNQYTSAAPYPAFPAIANTYSTLSTDSVNLTTVDGLTTFANMITTAAGPNVYPNGTVPTNLGTPGSPVVNVVNGDLTIGGSGAGVLLVTGTLTLNGNFSWDGLILVIGEGAVVKDGGGGATLNGAIFAANLYTGNPGTSGPGAYPAYPTPIALGANNPPGKPFFGWNGGGNATFQYDSCWIQAINQAYPYHIVAQRELSY
;
A
#
# COMPACT_ATOMS: atom_id res chain seq x y z
N MET A 1 8.55 116.69 28.00
CA MET A 1 9.25 115.41 28.24
C MET A 1 8.21 114.31 28.20
N VAL A 2 8.13 113.56 27.10
CA VAL A 2 7.12 112.50 26.89
C VAL A 2 7.60 111.24 27.57
N VAL A 3 6.87 110.77 28.57
CA VAL A 3 7.16 109.50 29.25
C VAL A 3 6.38 108.39 28.55
N VAL A 4 7.07 107.58 27.74
CA VAL A 4 6.52 106.40 27.09
C VAL A 4 6.52 105.25 28.11
N HIS A 5 5.35 104.84 28.58
CA HIS A 5 5.20 103.63 29.40
C HIS A 5 5.21 102.38 28.52
N ARG A 6 6.27 101.57 28.65
CA ARG A 6 6.43 100.26 28.00
C ARG A 6 5.62 99.22 28.77
N LYS A 7 4.47 98.81 28.23
CA LYS A 7 3.61 97.77 28.80
C LYS A 7 4.29 96.40 28.62
N LYS A 8 4.79 95.79 29.70
CA LYS A 8 5.27 94.39 29.71
C LYS A 8 4.07 93.44 29.60
N THR A 9 3.93 92.75 28.46
CA THR A 9 3.02 91.63 28.27
C THR A 9 3.72 90.34 28.71
N GLY A 10 3.40 89.80 29.88
CA GLY A 10 4.08 88.62 30.41
C GLY A 10 3.23 87.74 31.33
N GLY A 11 1.91 87.67 31.11
CA GLY A 11 0.99 87.10 32.11
C GLY A 11 -0.10 86.14 31.65
N THR A 12 -0.22 85.76 30.37
CA THR A 12 -1.44 85.08 29.88
C THR A 12 -1.26 83.74 29.16
N GLU A 13 -0.05 83.20 28.98
CA GLU A 13 0.17 81.98 28.17
C GLU A 13 0.22 80.67 28.99
N ARG A 14 0.26 80.73 30.32
CA ARG A 14 0.39 79.54 31.19
C ARG A 14 -0.86 78.64 31.19
N GLY A 15 -2.05 79.19 30.97
CA GLY A 15 -3.30 78.40 30.92
C GLY A 15 -3.46 77.61 29.62
N VAL A 16 -3.06 78.19 28.49
CA VAL A 16 -3.15 77.54 27.16
C VAL A 16 -2.15 76.38 27.05
N ALA A 17 -0.95 76.53 27.63
CA ALA A 17 0.04 75.46 27.68
C ALA A 17 -0.48 74.20 28.42
N LEU A 18 -1.25 74.37 29.51
CA LEU A 18 -1.88 73.26 30.23
C LEU A 18 -2.94 72.55 29.37
N VAL A 19 -3.79 73.31 28.67
CA VAL A 19 -4.83 72.74 27.79
C VAL A 19 -4.21 71.98 26.63
N ILE A 20 -3.18 72.52 25.98
CA ILE A 20 -2.45 71.83 24.92
C ILE A 20 -1.76 70.58 25.47
N ALA A 21 -1.12 70.66 26.64
CA ALA A 21 -0.50 69.49 27.27
C ALA A 21 -1.52 68.39 27.59
N LEU A 22 -2.71 68.74 28.09
CA LEU A 22 -3.79 67.79 28.34
C LEU A 22 -4.35 67.16 27.06
N LEU A 23 -4.53 67.95 26.00
CA LEU A 23 -5.00 67.44 24.70
C LEU A 23 -3.96 66.51 24.06
N VAL A 24 -2.67 66.86 24.13
CA VAL A 24 -1.57 66.02 23.64
C VAL A 24 -1.45 64.74 24.47
N LEU A 25 -1.55 64.83 25.80
CA LEU A 25 -1.52 63.65 26.67
C LEU A 25 -2.72 62.72 26.38
N LEU A 26 -3.91 63.29 26.18
CA LEU A 26 -5.10 62.53 25.82
C LEU A 26 -4.91 61.80 24.48
N LEU A 27 -4.34 62.46 23.47
CA LEU A 27 -4.02 61.82 22.19
C LEU A 27 -3.00 60.69 22.34
N ILE A 28 -1.93 60.90 23.11
CA ILE A 28 -0.90 59.87 23.35
C ILE A 28 -1.49 58.67 24.10
N THR A 29 -2.36 58.89 25.10
CA THR A 29 -3.04 57.80 25.82
C THR A 29 -3.99 57.01 24.91
N ALA A 30 -4.72 57.67 24.02
CA ALA A 30 -5.60 57.01 23.06
C ALA A 30 -4.79 56.12 22.09
N VAL A 31 -3.68 56.64 21.56
CA VAL A 31 -2.77 55.89 20.69
C VAL A 31 -2.10 54.72 21.43
N GLY A 32 -1.68 54.94 22.68
CA GLY A 32 -1.09 53.90 23.53
C GLY A 32 -2.07 52.76 23.83
N MET A 33 -3.33 53.08 24.16
CA MET A 33 -4.37 52.07 24.35
C MET A 33 -4.66 51.30 23.05
N GLY A 34 -4.72 52.00 21.90
CA GLY A 34 -4.91 51.38 20.59
C GLY A 34 -3.82 50.36 20.26
N MET A 35 -2.55 50.70 20.49
CA MET A 35 -1.42 49.78 20.27
C MET A 35 -1.47 48.56 21.19
N ILE A 36 -1.86 48.72 22.47
CA ILE A 36 -1.98 47.60 23.41
C ILE A 36 -3.08 46.63 22.96
N ILE A 37 -4.25 47.14 22.54
CA ILE A 37 -5.35 46.30 22.07
C ILE A 37 -4.95 45.55 20.79
N MET A 38 -4.27 46.22 19.86
CA MET A 38 -3.77 45.60 18.64
C MET A 38 -2.75 44.49 18.94
N SER A 39 -1.79 44.75 19.83
CA SER A 39 -0.79 43.76 20.24
C SER A 39 -1.39 42.55 20.95
N ASN A 40 -2.37 42.77 21.84
CA ASN A 40 -3.11 41.67 22.48
C ASN A 40 -3.90 40.85 21.45
N THR A 41 -4.50 41.52 20.45
CA THR A 41 -5.24 40.84 19.37
C THR A 41 -4.31 39.99 18.52
N GLU A 42 -3.16 40.52 18.09
CA GLU A 42 -2.14 39.76 17.34
C GLU A 42 -1.63 38.55 18.14
N THR A 43 -1.37 38.73 19.44
CA THR A 43 -0.92 37.65 20.31
C THR A 43 -1.98 36.53 20.41
N ASN A 44 -3.25 36.90 20.57
CA ASN A 44 -4.35 35.93 20.64
C ASN A 44 -4.58 35.22 19.30
N VAL A 45 -4.51 35.94 18.18
CA VAL A 45 -4.61 35.35 16.84
C VAL A 45 -3.46 34.38 16.60
N SER A 46 -2.23 34.75 16.98
CA SER A 46 -1.06 33.88 16.85
C SER A 46 -1.19 32.62 17.71
N ALA A 47 -1.67 32.75 18.95
CA ALA A 47 -1.91 31.62 19.83
C ALA A 47 -2.96 30.66 19.25
N ASN A 48 -4.08 31.20 18.76
CA ASN A 48 -5.15 30.41 18.13
C ASN A 48 -4.65 29.71 16.87
N PHE A 49 -3.92 30.40 16.00
CA PHE A 49 -3.36 29.81 14.78
C PHE A 49 -2.40 28.66 15.09
N ARG A 50 -1.54 28.82 16.10
CA ARG A 50 -0.62 27.76 16.53
C ARG A 50 -1.35 26.56 17.11
N ASP A 51 -2.38 26.79 17.92
CA ASP A 51 -3.20 25.74 18.53
C ASP A 51 -3.98 24.96 17.45
N GLU A 52 -4.55 25.69 16.48
CA GLU A 52 -5.25 25.14 15.32
C GLU A 52 -4.33 24.30 14.43
N GLN A 53 -3.10 24.76 14.19
CA GLN A 53 -2.10 24.01 13.44
C GLN A 53 -1.62 22.78 14.21
N THR A 54 -1.55 22.85 15.55
CA THR A 54 -1.26 21.70 16.40
C THR A 54 -2.35 20.63 16.29
N ALA A 55 -3.63 21.03 16.34
CA ALA A 55 -4.75 20.12 16.11
C ALA A 55 -4.68 19.49 14.71
N TYR A 56 -4.36 20.27 13.68
CA TYR A 56 -4.26 19.76 12.30
C TYR A 56 -3.21 18.65 12.17
N PHE A 57 -1.99 18.90 12.65
CA PHE A 57 -0.92 17.90 12.59
C PHE A 57 -1.19 16.70 13.50
N ALA A 58 -1.83 16.91 14.65
CA ALA A 58 -2.25 15.81 15.52
C ALA A 58 -3.27 14.90 14.82
N ALA A 59 -4.28 15.47 14.16
CA ALA A 59 -5.29 14.71 13.42
C ALA A 59 -4.65 13.87 12.31
N LYS A 60 -3.74 14.47 11.53
CA LYS A 60 -2.97 13.78 10.50
C LYS A 60 -2.12 12.64 11.09
N ALA A 61 -1.44 12.88 12.20
CA ALA A 61 -0.64 11.84 12.86
C ALA A 61 -1.48 10.63 13.31
N GLY A 62 -2.71 10.86 13.79
CA GLY A 62 -3.63 9.76 14.11
C GLY A 62 -3.97 8.91 12.87
N ILE A 63 -4.30 9.54 11.73
CA ILE A 63 -4.59 8.79 10.50
C ILE A 63 -3.38 8.00 10.03
N GLU A 64 -2.18 8.58 10.06
CA GLU A 64 -0.97 7.92 9.61
C GLU A 64 -0.58 6.72 10.50
N GLU A 65 -0.76 6.83 11.81
CA GLU A 65 -0.57 5.72 12.75
C GLU A 65 -1.51 4.56 12.43
N VAL A 66 -2.80 4.85 12.26
CA VAL A 66 -3.80 3.81 11.93
C VAL A 66 -3.59 3.24 10.53
N ARG A 67 -3.22 4.06 9.54
CA ARG A 67 -2.90 3.61 8.18
C ARG A 67 -1.74 2.63 8.16
N ASP A 68 -0.69 2.87 8.95
CA ASP A 68 0.41 1.91 9.06
C ASP A 68 -0.05 0.59 9.70
N ARG A 69 -0.87 0.66 10.75
CA ARG A 69 -1.42 -0.52 11.42
C ARG A 69 -2.28 -1.40 10.53
N LEU A 70 -2.81 -0.89 9.41
CA LEU A 70 -3.53 -1.73 8.45
C LEU A 70 -2.64 -2.78 7.77
N ARG A 71 -1.30 -2.67 7.86
CA ARG A 71 -0.37 -3.67 7.33
C ARG A 71 -0.27 -4.88 8.26
N ALA A 72 -0.15 -6.09 7.69
CA ALA A 72 -0.09 -7.32 8.48
C ALA A 72 1.15 -7.45 9.39
N GLY A 73 2.27 -6.82 9.01
CA GLY A 73 3.51 -6.83 9.79
C GLY A 73 3.63 -5.68 10.80
N ALA A 74 2.62 -4.82 10.94
CA ALA A 74 2.68 -3.68 11.86
C ALA A 74 2.43 -4.10 13.32
N THR A 75 3.04 -3.39 14.26
CA THR A 75 2.73 -3.53 15.69
C THR A 75 1.26 -3.17 15.93
N ASP A 76 0.54 -4.02 16.67
CA ASP A 76 -0.90 -3.88 16.91
C ASP A 76 -1.73 -3.84 15.60
N SER A 77 -1.35 -4.66 14.62
CA SER A 77 -1.97 -4.71 13.29
C SER A 77 -3.50 -4.81 13.33
N LEU A 78 -4.15 -4.04 12.45
CA LEU A 78 -5.58 -3.96 12.23
C LEU A 78 -5.90 -4.62 10.88
N LEU A 79 -5.76 -5.95 10.82
CA LEU A 79 -5.88 -6.75 9.60
C LEU A 79 -7.25 -6.56 8.93
N LEU A 80 -7.28 -5.88 7.78
CA LEU A 80 -8.45 -5.75 6.92
C LEU A 80 -8.37 -6.74 5.76
N PRO A 81 -9.51 -7.28 5.27
CA PRO A 81 -10.86 -7.03 5.72
C PRO A 81 -11.26 -7.82 6.98
N THR A 82 -10.43 -8.72 7.49
CA THR A 82 -10.76 -9.67 8.58
C THR A 82 -11.39 -8.99 9.80
N THR A 83 -10.86 -7.84 10.21
CA THR A 83 -11.36 -7.08 11.37
C THR A 83 -12.78 -6.54 11.14
N LEU A 84 -13.13 -6.11 9.92
CA LEU A 84 -14.45 -5.56 9.56
C LEU A 84 -15.38 -6.59 8.90
N GLY A 85 -14.88 -7.77 8.53
CA GLY A 85 -15.65 -8.84 7.89
C GLY A 85 -16.22 -8.48 6.51
N ASN A 86 -15.59 -7.58 5.74
CA ASN A 86 -16.15 -7.00 4.51
C ASN A 86 -17.54 -6.35 4.71
N THR A 87 -17.81 -5.82 5.91
CA THR A 87 -19.09 -5.21 6.23
C THR A 87 -19.08 -3.73 5.90
N LEU A 88 -20.05 -3.26 5.10
CA LEU A 88 -20.23 -1.83 4.83
C LEU A 88 -20.70 -1.10 6.09
N ALA A 89 -20.33 0.16 6.21
CA ALA A 89 -20.79 1.00 7.30
C ALA A 89 -22.33 1.17 7.24
N GLY A 90 -23.00 1.07 8.40
CA GLY A 90 -24.46 0.98 8.50
C GLY A 90 -24.98 -0.44 8.82
N ALA A 91 -24.14 -1.46 8.71
CA ALA A 91 -24.41 -2.81 9.21
C ALA A 91 -23.59 -3.12 10.49
N PRO A 92 -23.99 -4.13 11.30
CA PRO A 92 -23.24 -4.55 12.48
C PRO A 92 -21.77 -4.84 12.17
N ASN A 93 -20.83 -4.39 13.01
CA ASN A 93 -19.38 -4.51 12.80
C ASN A 93 -18.79 -3.83 11.55
N GLY A 94 -19.50 -2.92 10.90
CA GLY A 94 -19.02 -2.19 9.72
C GLY A 94 -18.11 -0.99 10.00
N ILE A 95 -17.84 -0.68 11.28
CA ILE A 95 -17.02 0.45 11.70
C ILE A 95 -15.99 0.00 12.75
N LEU A 96 -14.76 0.50 12.65
CA LEU A 96 -13.73 0.32 13.66
C LEU A 96 -13.29 1.69 14.18
N TYR A 97 -13.28 1.86 15.50
CA TYR A 97 -12.67 3.04 16.15
C TYR A 97 -11.36 2.66 16.82
N VAL A 98 -10.33 3.46 16.57
CA VAL A 98 -9.07 3.49 17.32
C VAL A 98 -9.11 4.75 18.18
N ILE A 99 -8.92 4.62 19.48
CA ILE A 99 -9.01 5.77 20.41
C ILE A 99 -7.67 6.05 21.09
N ASN A 100 -7.50 7.31 21.48
CA ASN A 100 -6.26 7.80 22.07
C ASN A 100 -6.50 8.66 23.34
N PRO A 101 -7.16 8.11 24.38
CA PRO A 101 -7.47 8.84 25.60
C PRO A 101 -6.23 9.22 26.41
N LEU A 102 -6.19 10.41 26.98
CA LEU A 102 -5.29 10.78 28.07
C LEU A 102 -5.68 10.05 29.37
N GLY A 103 -4.82 10.09 30.39
CA GLY A 103 -5.12 9.47 31.69
C GLY A 103 -6.40 10.05 32.31
N GLY A 104 -7.41 9.21 32.53
CA GLY A 104 -8.72 9.62 33.07
C GLY A 104 -9.66 10.28 32.05
N GLU A 105 -9.28 10.38 30.78
CA GLU A 105 -10.13 10.91 29.71
C GLU A 105 -11.04 9.82 29.12
N THR A 106 -12.33 10.12 28.98
CA THR A 106 -13.28 9.25 28.28
C THR A 106 -13.40 9.67 26.82
N VAL A 107 -12.99 8.79 25.90
CA VAL A 107 -13.17 8.95 24.45
C VAL A 107 -14.18 7.93 23.95
N ALA A 108 -15.38 8.39 23.60
CA ALA A 108 -16.48 7.55 23.11
C ALA A 108 -17.14 8.19 21.86
N PRO A 109 -16.52 8.07 20.67
CA PRO A 109 -17.03 8.68 19.44
C PRO A 109 -18.41 8.19 19.00
N TRP A 110 -18.74 6.94 19.33
CA TRP A 110 -20.04 6.32 19.00
C TRP A 110 -21.22 6.90 19.79
N LEU A 111 -20.97 7.69 20.84
CA LEU A 111 -22.01 8.37 21.62
C LEU A 111 -22.17 9.81 21.13
N LEU A 112 -23.14 10.08 20.25
CA LEU A 112 -23.35 11.45 19.71
C LEU A 112 -23.86 12.45 20.76
N ALA A 113 -24.53 11.97 21.80
CA ALA A 113 -25.01 12.78 22.91
C ALA A 113 -24.21 12.50 24.18
N GLY A 114 -23.79 13.55 24.89
CA GLY A 114 -23.09 13.44 26.19
C GLY A 114 -21.62 13.02 26.12
N SER A 115 -21.06 12.80 24.92
CA SER A 115 -19.61 12.58 24.72
C SER A 115 -18.89 13.90 24.50
N ASN A 116 -17.65 14.00 24.99
CA ASN A 116 -16.77 15.15 24.73
C ASN A 116 -16.23 15.15 23.29
N TYR A 117 -16.22 13.98 22.63
CA TYR A 117 -15.59 13.78 21.33
C TYR A 117 -16.46 12.95 20.38
N PRO A 118 -17.72 13.34 20.11
CA PRO A 118 -18.62 12.56 19.26
C PRO A 118 -18.13 12.56 17.80
N ASP A 119 -18.33 11.43 17.10
CA ASP A 119 -18.21 11.37 15.66
C ASP A 119 -19.52 11.86 15.01
N ASN A 120 -19.65 13.17 14.81
CA ASN A 120 -20.82 13.73 14.12
C ASN A 120 -20.76 13.54 12.60
N GLN A 121 -19.62 13.10 12.08
CA GLN A 121 -19.37 12.98 10.65
C GLN A 121 -19.95 11.65 10.11
N ILE A 122 -19.87 10.57 10.88
CA ILE A 122 -20.45 9.26 10.49
C ILE A 122 -21.94 9.33 10.15
N ALA A 123 -22.68 10.18 10.86
CA ALA A 123 -24.10 10.37 10.60
C ALA A 123 -24.29 10.97 9.21
N LYS A 124 -23.54 12.03 8.85
CA LYS A 124 -23.61 12.67 7.53
C LYS A 124 -23.29 11.68 6.40
N GLU A 125 -22.31 10.82 6.59
CA GLU A 125 -21.87 9.83 5.59
C GLU A 125 -22.87 8.69 5.40
N LEU A 126 -23.48 8.17 6.48
CA LEU A 126 -24.41 7.05 6.41
C LEU A 126 -25.84 7.46 6.07
N SER A 127 -26.34 8.55 6.65
CA SER A 127 -27.65 9.07 6.34
C SER A 127 -27.77 10.54 6.72
N CYS A 128 -28.26 11.37 5.80
CA CYS A 128 -28.62 12.76 6.08
C CYS A 128 -29.72 12.92 7.16
N ALA A 129 -30.15 11.82 7.79
CA ALA A 129 -31.14 11.70 8.83
C ALA A 129 -30.56 11.68 10.26
N GLY A 130 -29.23 11.72 10.44
CA GLY A 130 -28.64 11.88 11.78
C GLY A 130 -28.70 10.64 12.67
N THR A 131 -29.06 9.45 12.15
CA THR A 131 -29.08 8.23 12.98
C THR A 131 -27.67 7.71 13.18
N ALA A 132 -27.20 7.83 14.43
CA ALA A 132 -25.91 7.37 14.91
C ALA A 132 -25.71 5.86 14.74
N PRO A 133 -24.45 5.39 14.76
CA PRO A 133 -24.16 3.99 15.01
C PRO A 133 -24.80 3.53 16.32
N THR A 134 -25.59 2.46 16.26
CA THR A 134 -26.09 1.78 17.48
C THR A 134 -25.05 0.79 17.99
N GLY A 135 -25.15 0.37 19.26
CA GLY A 135 -24.25 -0.53 20.01
C GLY A 135 -23.62 -1.74 19.29
N THR A 136 -24.16 -2.12 18.14
CA THR A 136 -23.78 -3.28 17.33
C THR A 136 -23.00 -2.93 16.06
N TRP A 137 -22.88 -1.65 15.69
CA TRP A 137 -22.31 -1.20 14.41
C TRP A 137 -20.79 -1.11 14.39
N TRP A 138 -20.15 -1.17 15.57
CA TRP A 138 -18.69 -1.10 15.68
C TRP A 138 -18.09 -2.37 16.27
N VAL A 139 -16.90 -2.70 15.81
CA VAL A 139 -16.05 -3.76 16.35
C VAL A 139 -15.45 -3.30 17.69
N ALA A 140 -15.06 -4.24 18.56
CA ALA A 140 -14.38 -3.91 19.81
C ALA A 140 -13.21 -2.94 19.57
N VAL A 141 -13.27 -1.80 20.26
CA VAL A 141 -12.38 -0.64 20.11
C VAL A 141 -10.94 -1.03 20.42
N SER A 142 -9.99 -0.67 19.56
CA SER A 142 -8.56 -0.77 19.92
C SER A 142 -8.22 0.41 20.84
N PRO A 143 -7.97 0.18 22.15
CA PRO A 143 -8.10 1.23 23.17
C PRO A 143 -6.85 2.11 23.32
N THR A 144 -5.77 1.86 22.57
CA THR A 144 -4.51 2.59 22.76
C THR A 144 -3.79 2.77 21.43
N ALA A 145 -3.30 3.99 21.18
CA ALA A 145 -2.30 4.26 20.15
C ALA A 145 -1.16 3.24 20.27
N SER A 146 -0.73 2.70 19.14
CA SER A 146 0.31 1.68 19.08
C SER A 146 1.58 2.17 19.79
N THR A 147 2.21 1.28 20.54
CA THR A 147 3.44 1.57 21.30
C THR A 147 4.57 2.11 20.40
N SER A 148 4.61 1.69 19.14
CA SER A 148 5.56 2.15 18.12
C SER A 148 5.39 3.63 17.75
N TYR A 149 4.20 4.19 17.96
CA TYR A 149 3.83 5.55 17.59
C TYR A 149 3.52 6.44 18.80
N GLN A 150 3.82 5.96 20.02
CA GLN A 150 3.62 6.74 21.24
C GLN A 150 4.61 7.92 21.30
N ALA A 151 4.08 9.12 21.03
CA ALA A 151 4.83 10.35 21.22
C ALA A 151 4.91 10.75 22.71
N SER A 152 6.02 11.41 23.07
CA SER A 152 6.18 12.12 24.34
C SER A 152 6.51 13.59 24.06
N PRO A 153 5.61 14.55 24.35
CA PRO A 153 4.27 14.38 24.92
C PRO A 153 3.28 13.72 23.93
N LYS A 154 2.23 13.12 24.48
CA LYS A 154 1.19 12.42 23.71
C LYS A 154 0.47 13.37 22.75
N LEU A 155 0.36 12.96 21.48
CA LEU A 155 -0.35 13.73 20.45
C LEU A 155 -1.86 13.81 20.75
N GLN A 156 -2.47 14.93 20.36
CA GLN A 156 -3.83 15.31 20.77
C GLN A 156 -4.95 14.83 19.84
N TRP A 157 -4.69 13.83 18.98
CA TRP A 157 -5.78 13.12 18.30
C TRP A 157 -6.55 12.28 19.30
N LYS A 158 -7.87 12.23 19.15
CA LYS A 158 -8.80 11.58 20.11
C LYS A 158 -9.23 10.23 19.59
N TRP A 159 -9.63 10.17 18.33
CA TRP A 159 -10.02 8.93 17.69
C TRP A 159 -9.74 8.97 16.19
N VAL A 160 -9.61 7.78 15.62
CA VAL A 160 -9.61 7.51 14.19
C VAL A 160 -10.67 6.45 13.92
N ARG A 161 -11.55 6.72 12.97
CA ARG A 161 -12.55 5.78 12.48
C ARG A 161 -12.05 5.16 11.19
N VAL A 162 -12.18 3.86 11.05
CA VAL A 162 -11.93 3.09 9.82
C VAL A 162 -13.25 2.45 9.39
N MET A 163 -13.61 2.64 8.12
CA MET A 163 -14.77 1.98 7.51
C MET A 163 -14.52 1.73 6.02
N GLU A 164 -15.19 0.73 5.45
CA GLU A 164 -15.18 0.56 4.00
C GLU A 164 -15.95 1.72 3.33
N LYS A 165 -15.37 2.29 2.28
CA LYS A 165 -15.93 3.45 1.58
C LYS A 165 -17.24 3.06 0.91
N ILE A 166 -18.25 3.86 1.20
CA ILE A 166 -19.55 3.80 0.55
C ILE A 166 -19.53 4.84 -0.58
N ASN A 167 -20.17 4.53 -1.71
CA ASN A 167 -20.29 5.39 -2.87
C ASN A 167 -21.24 6.55 -2.58
N LYS A 168 -20.78 7.46 -1.70
CA LYS A 168 -21.46 8.63 -1.19
C LYS A 168 -20.50 9.43 -0.30
N SER A 169 -19.52 10.09 -0.90
CA SER A 169 -18.63 11.00 -0.18
C SER A 169 -19.34 12.36 -0.03
N ASP A 170 -19.87 12.66 1.14
CA ASP A 170 -20.73 13.84 1.33
C ASP A 170 -19.95 15.01 1.93
N THR A 171 -19.94 16.15 1.24
CA THR A 171 -19.62 17.48 1.81
C THR A 171 -20.84 18.10 2.49
N GLY A 172 -21.59 17.28 3.24
CA GLY A 172 -22.84 17.64 3.92
C GLY A 172 -24.11 17.38 3.09
N CYS A 173 -25.24 17.21 3.80
CA CYS A 173 -26.51 16.62 3.34
C CYS A 173 -27.16 17.16 2.05
N THR A 174 -26.60 18.18 1.43
CA THR A 174 -27.11 18.90 0.26
C THR A 174 -26.35 18.60 -1.03
N SER A 175 -25.14 18.03 -0.98
CA SER A 175 -24.34 17.78 -2.19
C SER A 175 -23.49 16.52 -2.05
N VAL A 176 -24.01 15.43 -2.62
CA VAL A 176 -23.34 14.13 -2.67
C VAL A 176 -22.31 14.14 -3.80
N THR A 177 -21.05 13.82 -3.47
CA THR A 177 -20.08 13.38 -4.47
C THR A 177 -20.05 11.86 -4.50
N SER A 178 -20.09 11.27 -5.69
CA SER A 178 -20.07 9.82 -5.86
C SER A 178 -19.14 9.44 -7.00
N VAL A 179 -18.57 8.25 -6.90
CA VAL A 179 -17.80 7.60 -7.96
C VAL A 179 -18.74 7.24 -9.11
N ASP A 180 -19.95 6.78 -8.78
CA ASP A 180 -21.03 6.55 -9.73
C ASP A 180 -22.35 7.16 -9.21
N GLY A 181 -22.95 8.07 -9.99
CA GLY A 181 -24.20 8.74 -9.64
C GLY A 181 -25.43 7.83 -9.50
N THR A 182 -25.37 6.60 -10.03
CA THR A 182 -26.48 5.64 -10.06
C THR A 182 -26.41 4.59 -8.97
N MET A 183 -25.25 4.40 -8.32
CA MET A 183 -25.00 3.33 -7.35
C MET A 183 -24.73 3.88 -5.93
N ASN A 184 -25.47 4.91 -5.52
CA ASN A 184 -25.25 5.52 -4.21
C ASN A 184 -25.54 4.53 -3.07
N GLY A 185 -24.66 4.48 -2.06
CA GLY A 185 -24.80 3.54 -0.95
C GLY A 185 -24.11 2.18 -1.16
N ASN A 186 -23.55 1.94 -2.34
CA ASN A 186 -22.81 0.72 -2.66
C ASN A 186 -21.32 0.81 -2.33
N ARG A 187 -20.62 -0.32 -2.41
CA ARG A 187 -19.19 -0.43 -2.09
C ARG A 187 -18.34 0.25 -3.15
N VAL A 188 -17.32 1.00 -2.71
CA VAL A 188 -16.28 1.53 -3.60
C VAL A 188 -15.05 0.64 -3.57
N CYS A 189 -14.56 0.33 -4.77
CA CYS A 189 -13.40 -0.50 -5.03
C CYS A 189 -12.34 0.30 -5.78
N TRP A 190 -11.09 -0.04 -5.53
CA TRP A 190 -9.92 0.48 -6.22
C TRP A 190 -9.51 -0.49 -7.32
N THR A 191 -9.39 0.01 -8.55
CA THR A 191 -8.94 -0.78 -9.71
C THR A 191 -7.42 -0.82 -9.84
N GLY A 192 -6.68 -0.15 -8.95
CA GLY A 192 -5.24 0.10 -9.08
C GLY A 192 -4.93 1.48 -9.69
N THR A 193 -5.87 2.07 -10.43
CA THR A 193 -5.70 3.39 -11.08
C THR A 193 -6.83 4.37 -10.77
N HIS A 194 -8.05 3.88 -10.55
CA HIS A 194 -9.22 4.70 -10.26
C HIS A 194 -10.22 3.96 -9.37
N GLU A 195 -11.18 4.69 -8.84
CA GLU A 195 -12.27 4.11 -8.05
C GLU A 195 -13.43 3.68 -8.96
N VAL A 196 -14.06 2.56 -8.60
CA VAL A 196 -15.27 2.04 -9.24
C VAL A 196 -16.25 1.56 -8.16
N THR A 197 -17.53 1.48 -8.49
CA THR A 197 -18.57 1.00 -7.56
C THR A 197 -19.05 -0.39 -7.94
N THR A 198 -19.42 -1.22 -6.95
CA THR A 198 -19.98 -2.56 -7.18
C THR A 198 -21.19 -2.87 -6.29
N LEU A 199 -22.14 -3.63 -6.84
CA LEU A 199 -23.29 -4.20 -6.13
C LEU A 199 -22.95 -5.53 -5.43
N LEU A 200 -21.78 -6.10 -5.72
CA LEU A 200 -21.38 -7.40 -5.17
C LEU A 200 -20.88 -7.29 -3.73
N THR A 201 -20.88 -8.42 -3.03
CA THR A 201 -20.56 -8.51 -1.60
C THR A 201 -19.09 -8.24 -1.27
N SER A 202 -18.20 -8.17 -2.27
CA SER A 202 -16.79 -7.76 -2.10
C SER A 202 -16.22 -7.20 -3.41
N CYS A 203 -15.15 -6.42 -3.31
CA CYS A 203 -14.43 -5.92 -4.47
C CYS A 203 -13.82 -7.04 -5.31
N ASN A 204 -13.23 -8.05 -4.65
CA ASN A 204 -12.64 -9.21 -5.32
C ASN A 204 -13.69 -10.00 -6.14
N ALA A 205 -14.94 -10.07 -5.67
CA ALA A 205 -16.03 -10.71 -6.41
C ALA A 205 -16.40 -9.95 -7.70
N ALA A 206 -16.17 -8.63 -7.75
CA ALA A 206 -16.36 -7.84 -8.97
C ALA A 206 -15.22 -8.04 -9.97
N ASN A 207 -14.00 -8.08 -9.45
CA ASN A 207 -12.81 -8.44 -10.20
C ASN A 207 -11.74 -8.87 -9.19
N ALA A 208 -11.02 -9.95 -9.45
CA ALA A 208 -10.02 -10.49 -8.52
C ALA A 208 -8.92 -9.47 -8.14
N ASN A 209 -8.67 -8.46 -8.99
CA ASN A 209 -7.68 -7.41 -8.77
C ASN A 209 -8.24 -6.16 -8.09
N TYR A 210 -9.55 -6.09 -7.83
CA TYR A 210 -10.15 -4.93 -7.18
C TYR A 210 -10.02 -5.06 -5.67
N MET A 211 -9.47 -4.01 -5.05
CA MET A 211 -9.29 -3.93 -3.61
C MET A 211 -10.32 -2.97 -3.00
N PRO A 212 -10.78 -3.21 -1.75
CA PRO A 212 -11.66 -2.28 -1.07
C PRO A 212 -10.96 -0.94 -0.81
N VAL A 213 -11.70 0.16 -0.99
CA VAL A 213 -11.28 1.48 -0.51
C VAL A 213 -11.78 1.64 0.92
N TYR A 214 -10.92 2.09 1.82
CA TYR A 214 -11.27 2.41 3.19
C TYR A 214 -11.22 3.91 3.43
N GLU A 215 -12.15 4.41 4.23
CA GLU A 215 -12.20 5.80 4.66
C GLU A 215 -11.75 5.89 6.12
N LEU A 216 -10.68 6.64 6.34
CA LEU A 216 -10.07 6.90 7.65
C LEU A 216 -10.38 8.33 8.04
N THR A 217 -11.16 8.52 9.10
CA THR A 217 -11.52 9.85 9.62
C THR A 217 -10.92 10.05 11.00
N SER A 218 -10.18 11.13 11.22
CA SER A 218 -9.53 11.42 12.51
C SER A 218 -9.98 12.75 13.07
N LEU A 219 -10.24 12.78 14.37
CA LEU A 219 -10.48 14.00 15.14
C LEU A 219 -9.32 14.28 16.07
N ALA A 220 -8.80 15.51 16.04
CA ALA A 220 -7.94 16.04 17.10
C ALA A 220 -8.55 17.24 17.80
N VAL A 221 -8.32 17.30 19.11
CA VAL A 221 -8.78 18.39 19.97
C VAL A 221 -7.65 18.77 20.92
N THR A 222 -7.16 20.00 20.80
CA THR A 222 -6.10 20.52 21.66
C THR A 222 -6.62 20.91 23.04
N SER A 223 -5.70 21.15 23.97
CA SER A 223 -6.02 21.73 25.28
C SER A 223 -6.58 23.16 25.19
N GLY A 224 -6.24 23.91 24.13
CA GLY A 224 -6.82 25.22 23.85
C GLY A 224 -8.25 25.16 23.29
N GLY A 225 -8.74 23.96 22.96
CA GLY A 225 -10.07 23.73 22.41
C GLY A 225 -10.14 23.79 20.88
N SER A 226 -9.02 24.00 20.19
CA SER A 226 -8.99 23.90 18.72
C SER A 226 -9.29 22.48 18.27
N ARG A 227 -10.16 22.35 17.27
CA ARG A 227 -10.62 21.06 16.74
C ARG A 227 -10.32 20.99 15.25
N ARG A 228 -9.74 19.88 14.82
CA ARG A 228 -9.49 19.59 13.40
C ARG A 228 -9.88 18.17 13.07
N MET A 229 -10.50 17.99 11.91
CA MET A 229 -10.91 16.69 11.40
C MET A 229 -10.33 16.48 10.01
N MET A 230 -9.67 15.34 9.83
CA MET A 230 -9.05 14.93 8.58
C MET A 230 -9.69 13.64 8.11
N GLN A 231 -9.75 13.44 6.79
CA GLN A 231 -10.28 12.22 6.20
C GLN A 231 -9.44 11.79 5.01
N TYR A 232 -8.95 10.55 5.06
CA TYR A 232 -8.21 9.90 3.99
C TYR A 232 -9.02 8.75 3.42
N GLU A 233 -9.00 8.64 2.11
CA GLU A 233 -9.41 7.44 1.40
C GLU A 233 -8.14 6.66 1.06
N VAL A 234 -8.08 5.41 1.47
CA VAL A 234 -6.89 4.57 1.32
C VAL A 234 -7.24 3.24 0.68
N ALA A 235 -6.34 2.75 -0.17
CA ALA A 235 -6.50 1.46 -0.82
C ALA A 235 -5.15 0.74 -0.89
N GLN A 236 -5.20 -0.57 -1.09
CA GLN A 236 -4.05 -1.35 -1.54
C GLN A 236 -4.18 -1.57 -3.05
N ASN A 237 -3.06 -1.74 -3.74
CA ASN A 237 -3.08 -2.33 -5.07
C ASN A 237 -3.10 -3.85 -4.92
N ALA A 238 -3.89 -4.53 -5.74
CA ALA A 238 -3.77 -5.97 -5.84
C ALA A 238 -2.47 -6.33 -6.56
N PHE A 239 -1.81 -7.37 -6.05
CA PHE A 239 -0.79 -8.09 -6.77
C PHE A 239 -1.44 -8.76 -7.99
N PRO A 240 -0.91 -8.55 -9.21
CA PRO A 240 -1.45 -9.19 -10.40
C PRO A 240 -1.32 -10.70 -10.27
N THR A 241 -2.33 -11.43 -10.74
CA THR A 241 -2.26 -12.89 -10.83
C THR A 241 -1.02 -13.30 -11.63
N ILE A 242 -0.21 -14.21 -11.08
CA ILE A 242 0.93 -14.80 -11.78
C ILE A 242 0.46 -16.08 -12.46
N PRO A 243 0.36 -16.11 -13.80
CA PRO A 243 -0.37 -17.15 -14.51
C PRO A 243 0.51 -18.38 -14.82
N GLY A 244 1.11 -18.98 -13.80
CA GLY A 244 1.90 -20.19 -13.97
C GLY A 244 2.87 -20.45 -12.82
N ALA A 245 3.32 -21.71 -12.70
CA ALA A 245 4.40 -22.04 -11.77
C ALA A 245 5.68 -21.30 -12.17
N PHE A 246 6.03 -21.35 -13.47
CA PHE A 246 7.04 -20.47 -14.09
C PHE A 246 6.37 -19.59 -15.14
N VAL A 247 6.67 -18.30 -15.13
CA VAL A 247 6.18 -17.34 -16.12
C VAL A 247 7.35 -16.69 -16.85
N PHE A 248 7.33 -16.80 -18.17
CA PHE A 248 8.28 -16.20 -19.09
C PHE A 248 7.66 -14.98 -19.74
N ASP A 249 8.02 -13.81 -19.24
CA ASP A 249 7.51 -12.54 -19.71
C ASP A 249 8.48 -11.92 -20.73
N GLY A 250 8.21 -12.25 -21.99
CA GLY A 250 8.94 -11.83 -23.18
C GLY A 250 8.82 -12.85 -24.32
N SER A 251 8.79 -12.37 -25.56
CA SER A 251 8.70 -13.24 -26.73
C SER A 251 10.00 -14.01 -26.95
N ASN A 252 9.92 -15.26 -27.44
CA ASN A 252 11.06 -16.13 -27.73
C ASN A 252 12.05 -16.28 -26.54
N PRO A 253 11.59 -16.79 -25.38
CA PRO A 253 12.42 -16.96 -24.20
C PRO A 253 13.55 -17.96 -24.44
N SER A 254 14.67 -17.78 -23.75
CA SER A 254 15.75 -18.76 -23.76
C SER A 254 15.55 -19.74 -22.61
N PHE A 255 15.21 -20.99 -22.93
CA PHE A 255 14.91 -22.00 -21.93
C PHE A 255 15.75 -23.27 -22.11
N ASN A 256 16.56 -23.58 -21.10
CA ASN A 256 17.35 -24.81 -21.03
C ASN A 256 16.74 -25.70 -19.93
N PRO A 257 15.83 -26.62 -20.29
CA PRO A 257 15.15 -27.47 -19.31
C PRO A 257 16.12 -28.46 -18.65
N PRO A 258 15.74 -29.07 -17.52
CA PRO A 258 16.64 -29.92 -16.76
C PRO A 258 17.13 -31.14 -17.54
N ASN A 259 18.41 -31.48 -17.33
CA ASN A 259 19.02 -32.71 -17.83
C ASN A 259 18.70 -33.96 -16.97
N SER A 260 18.06 -33.80 -15.81
CA SER A 260 17.56 -34.89 -14.96
C SER A 260 16.06 -35.18 -15.19
N ASN A 261 15.61 -36.40 -14.93
CA ASN A 261 14.17 -36.76 -14.89
C ASN A 261 13.51 -36.47 -13.54
N ALA A 262 14.32 -36.20 -12.52
CA ALA A 262 13.89 -36.06 -11.14
C ALA A 262 13.38 -34.64 -10.84
N PHE A 263 12.38 -34.17 -11.59
CA PHE A 263 11.75 -32.90 -11.29
C PHE A 263 10.28 -32.88 -11.70
N ASN A 264 9.51 -31.95 -11.12
CA ASN A 264 8.16 -31.62 -11.53
C ASN A 264 7.96 -30.10 -11.48
N VAL A 265 7.30 -29.57 -12.50
CA VAL A 265 6.75 -28.21 -12.54
C VAL A 265 5.24 -28.36 -12.71
N ILE A 266 4.47 -27.95 -11.71
CA ILE A 266 3.06 -28.27 -11.58
C ILE A 266 2.27 -26.97 -11.51
N GLY A 267 1.42 -26.74 -12.51
CA GLY A 267 0.50 -25.60 -12.55
C GLY A 267 -0.86 -25.87 -11.91
N ALA A 268 -1.18 -27.13 -11.60
CA ALA A 268 -2.42 -27.47 -10.90
C ALA A 268 -2.39 -26.86 -9.50
N ASP A 269 -3.35 -26.01 -9.19
CA ASP A 269 -3.43 -25.36 -7.89
C ASP A 269 -4.06 -26.32 -6.90
N THR A 270 -3.23 -27.18 -6.31
CA THR A 270 -3.71 -28.17 -5.35
C THR A 270 -4.07 -27.54 -4.02
N ASN A 271 -3.80 -26.23 -3.82
CA ASN A 271 -3.78 -25.57 -2.52
C ASN A 271 -3.21 -26.56 -1.49
N LEU A 272 -1.89 -26.86 -1.52
CA LEU A 272 -1.31 -27.80 -0.53
C LEU A 272 -1.63 -27.38 0.92
N HIS A 273 -2.05 -26.12 1.11
CA HIS A 273 -2.52 -25.48 2.32
C HIS A 273 -4.06 -25.30 2.42
N ALA A 274 -4.86 -26.04 1.62
CA ALA A 274 -6.30 -25.89 1.42
C ALA A 274 -7.09 -25.74 2.73
N GLY A 275 -7.52 -24.51 3.01
CA GLY A 275 -8.41 -24.16 4.12
C GLY A 275 -7.71 -23.61 5.36
N ASN A 276 -6.38 -23.63 5.42
CA ASN A 276 -5.65 -23.00 6.51
C ASN A 276 -5.23 -21.59 6.10
N ALA A 277 -5.53 -20.64 6.96
CA ALA A 277 -5.19 -19.26 6.73
C ALA A 277 -3.67 -19.06 6.85
N ILE A 278 -3.00 -18.52 5.83
CA ILE A 278 -1.59 -18.11 5.97
C ILE A 278 -1.58 -16.80 6.73
N ASN A 279 -1.01 -16.78 7.93
CA ASN A 279 -1.01 -15.60 8.82
C ASN A 279 -2.44 -15.02 9.05
N GLY A 280 -3.46 -15.88 9.17
CA GLY A 280 -4.85 -15.43 9.36
C GLY A 280 -5.57 -15.00 8.08
N VAL A 281 -4.95 -15.15 6.90
CA VAL A 281 -5.53 -14.87 5.58
C VAL A 281 -6.09 -16.12 4.92
N THR A 282 -7.40 -16.16 4.66
CA THR A 282 -8.04 -17.26 3.93
C THR A 282 -7.48 -17.35 2.51
N CYS A 283 -7.04 -18.55 2.10
CA CYS A 283 -6.63 -18.84 0.73
C CYS A 283 -7.77 -18.62 -0.28
N PRO A 284 -7.47 -18.25 -1.54
CA PRO A 284 -8.49 -18.17 -2.56
C PRO A 284 -8.95 -19.59 -2.95
N ALA A 285 -10.08 -19.67 -3.63
CA ALA A 285 -10.49 -20.92 -4.27
C ALA A 285 -9.40 -21.35 -5.27
N PRO A 286 -8.96 -22.61 -5.25
CA PRO A 286 -7.85 -23.04 -6.10
C PRO A 286 -8.19 -22.84 -7.57
N ALA A 287 -7.28 -22.21 -8.30
CA ALA A 287 -7.42 -21.93 -9.72
C ALA A 287 -6.16 -22.39 -10.45
N ASN A 288 -6.29 -23.53 -11.15
CA ASN A 288 -5.19 -24.11 -11.92
C ASN A 288 -4.62 -23.10 -12.91
N GLN A 289 -3.31 -23.19 -13.14
CA GLN A 289 -2.51 -22.40 -14.09
C GLN A 289 -1.70 -23.34 -14.98
N PRO A 290 -1.08 -22.88 -16.09
CA PRO A 290 -0.12 -23.73 -16.79
C PRO A 290 1.11 -23.98 -15.91
N ALA A 291 1.85 -25.07 -16.17
CA ALA A 291 3.17 -25.25 -15.58
C ALA A 291 4.10 -24.13 -16.04
N LEU A 292 4.09 -23.83 -17.35
CA LEU A 292 4.82 -22.71 -17.94
C LEU A 292 3.84 -21.72 -18.58
N GLY A 293 3.71 -20.53 -18.00
CA GLY A 293 3.03 -19.38 -18.60
C GLY A 293 3.98 -18.64 -19.54
N SER A 294 3.51 -18.25 -20.71
CA SER A 294 4.33 -17.58 -21.72
C SER A 294 3.69 -16.30 -22.23
N PHE A 295 4.52 -15.34 -22.61
CA PHE A 295 4.10 -14.05 -23.13
C PHE A 295 3.27 -14.10 -24.42
N ASP A 296 3.57 -14.98 -25.36
CA ASP A 296 2.88 -15.04 -26.66
C ASP A 296 2.93 -16.45 -27.27
N ASN A 297 2.23 -16.66 -28.38
CA ASN A 297 2.22 -17.96 -29.07
C ASN A 297 3.61 -18.39 -29.59
N PRO A 298 4.47 -17.50 -30.12
CA PRO A 298 5.88 -17.82 -30.39
C PRO A 298 6.64 -18.35 -29.18
N ALA A 299 6.44 -17.76 -28.00
CA ALA A 299 7.03 -18.24 -26.76
C ALA A 299 6.50 -19.63 -26.37
N VAL A 300 5.19 -19.90 -26.51
CA VAL A 300 4.64 -21.26 -26.34
C VAL A 300 5.39 -22.27 -27.21
N SER A 301 5.58 -21.96 -28.50
CA SER A 301 6.29 -22.84 -29.44
C SER A 301 7.75 -23.09 -29.02
N THR A 302 8.44 -22.02 -28.60
CA THR A 302 9.83 -22.08 -28.12
C THR A 302 9.96 -22.98 -26.89
N LEU A 303 9.13 -22.76 -25.89
CA LEU A 303 9.11 -23.55 -24.65
C LEU A 303 8.72 -25.01 -24.93
N THR A 304 7.71 -25.24 -25.76
CA THR A 304 7.27 -26.59 -26.15
C THR A 304 8.39 -27.36 -26.83
N THR A 305 9.09 -26.72 -27.78
CA THR A 305 10.23 -27.33 -28.47
C THR A 305 11.36 -27.67 -27.51
N ALA A 306 11.68 -26.77 -26.57
CA ALA A 306 12.69 -27.04 -25.55
C ALA A 306 12.29 -28.22 -24.64
N VAL A 307 11.04 -28.26 -24.16
CA VAL A 307 10.52 -29.33 -23.31
C VAL A 307 10.46 -30.68 -24.03
N GLN A 308 10.10 -30.70 -25.31
CA GLN A 308 9.99 -31.92 -26.13
C GLN A 308 11.31 -32.37 -26.75
N GLY A 309 12.32 -31.48 -26.78
CA GLY A 309 13.66 -31.76 -27.30
C GLY A 309 14.31 -32.93 -26.57
N PRO A 310 15.33 -33.58 -27.15
CA PRO A 310 15.96 -34.74 -26.53
C PRO A 310 16.76 -34.35 -25.26
N PRO A 311 16.49 -34.98 -24.10
CA PRO A 311 15.43 -35.94 -23.80
C PRO A 311 14.06 -35.27 -23.52
N ASN A 312 12.98 -35.84 -24.05
CA ASN A 312 11.63 -35.28 -23.88
C ASN A 312 11.22 -35.27 -22.40
N ARG A 313 10.82 -34.09 -21.91
CA ARG A 313 10.43 -33.82 -20.52
C ARG A 313 8.96 -33.45 -20.35
N SER A 314 8.11 -33.72 -21.34
CA SER A 314 6.73 -33.23 -21.32
C SER A 314 5.98 -33.65 -20.04
N ASN A 315 6.21 -34.86 -19.56
CA ASN A 315 5.56 -35.43 -18.38
C ASN A 315 5.91 -34.74 -17.06
N GLN A 316 6.97 -33.93 -17.03
CA GLN A 316 7.39 -33.19 -15.85
C GLN A 316 6.74 -31.80 -15.77
N TYR A 317 6.04 -31.34 -16.80
CA TYR A 317 5.33 -30.07 -16.84
C TYR A 317 3.83 -30.35 -16.84
N THR A 318 3.22 -30.41 -15.67
CA THR A 318 1.85 -30.90 -15.52
C THR A 318 0.89 -29.83 -15.01
N SER A 319 -0.39 -30.00 -15.31
CA SER A 319 -1.46 -29.20 -14.71
C SER A 319 -2.79 -29.99 -14.72
N ALA A 320 -3.86 -29.32 -14.36
CA ALA A 320 -5.23 -29.80 -14.43
C ALA A 320 -6.09 -28.83 -15.25
N ALA A 321 -7.34 -29.24 -15.54
CA ALA A 321 -8.28 -28.44 -16.31
C ALA A 321 -8.39 -27.00 -15.74
N PRO A 322 -8.40 -25.96 -16.59
CA PRO A 322 -8.62 -25.99 -18.04
C PRO A 322 -7.36 -26.23 -18.90
N TYR A 323 -6.18 -26.43 -18.30
CA TYR A 323 -4.93 -26.62 -19.03
C TYR A 323 -4.71 -28.10 -19.40
N PRO A 324 -3.88 -28.39 -20.43
CA PRO A 324 -3.47 -29.75 -20.75
C PRO A 324 -2.81 -30.44 -19.55
N ALA A 325 -2.98 -31.75 -19.44
CA ALA A 325 -2.33 -32.53 -18.38
C ALA A 325 -0.80 -32.50 -18.50
N PHE A 326 -0.24 -32.54 -19.72
CA PHE A 326 1.18 -32.37 -20.04
C PHE A 326 1.40 -32.26 -21.58
N PRO A 327 2.47 -31.56 -22.04
CA PRO A 327 3.14 -30.50 -21.30
C PRO A 327 2.17 -29.32 -21.11
N ALA A 328 2.00 -28.87 -19.87
CA ALA A 328 1.07 -27.79 -19.53
C ALA A 328 1.70 -26.42 -19.80
N ILE A 329 1.73 -26.00 -21.07
CA ILE A 329 2.30 -24.72 -21.51
C ILE A 329 1.19 -23.90 -22.17
N ALA A 330 1.04 -22.64 -21.80
CA ALA A 330 0.00 -21.78 -22.36
C ALA A 330 0.44 -20.32 -22.52
N ASN A 331 -0.15 -19.66 -23.52
CA ASN A 331 -0.07 -18.21 -23.65
C ASN A 331 -0.93 -17.55 -22.58
N THR A 332 -0.29 -16.70 -21.77
CA THR A 332 -0.87 -16.04 -20.60
C THR A 332 -0.81 -14.52 -20.71
N TYR A 333 -0.60 -13.97 -21.91
CA TYR A 333 -0.52 -12.53 -22.16
C TYR A 333 -1.67 -11.73 -21.52
N SER A 334 -2.91 -12.19 -21.73
CA SER A 334 -4.12 -11.49 -21.29
C SER A 334 -4.27 -11.46 -19.76
N THR A 335 -3.59 -12.35 -19.04
CA THR A 335 -3.57 -12.36 -17.57
C THR A 335 -2.45 -11.49 -16.98
N LEU A 336 -1.43 -11.15 -17.78
CA LEU A 336 -0.31 -10.30 -17.38
C LEU A 336 -0.62 -8.80 -17.51
N SER A 337 -1.56 -8.44 -18.37
CA SER A 337 -2.04 -7.06 -18.55
C SER A 337 -3.33 -6.85 -17.76
N THR A 338 -3.25 -6.17 -16.62
CA THR A 338 -4.43 -5.77 -15.82
C THR A 338 -4.56 -4.26 -15.74
N ASP A 339 -5.74 -3.75 -15.38
CA ASP A 339 -5.98 -2.30 -15.20
C ASP A 339 -5.15 -1.70 -14.04
N SER A 340 -4.69 -2.54 -13.09
CA SER A 340 -3.88 -2.11 -11.94
C SER A 340 -2.39 -2.00 -12.27
N VAL A 341 -1.89 -2.98 -13.02
CA VAL A 341 -0.50 -3.10 -13.44
C VAL A 341 -0.46 -3.84 -14.76
N ASN A 342 0.20 -3.25 -15.76
CA ASN A 342 0.45 -3.92 -17.02
C ASN A 342 1.84 -4.57 -17.02
N LEU A 343 1.93 -5.86 -16.70
CA LEU A 343 3.22 -6.57 -16.71
C LEU A 343 3.73 -6.82 -18.13
N THR A 344 2.93 -6.57 -19.19
CA THR A 344 3.38 -6.79 -20.57
C THR A 344 4.17 -5.63 -21.15
N THR A 345 4.51 -4.61 -20.35
CA THR A 345 5.33 -3.47 -20.75
C THR A 345 6.43 -3.18 -19.74
N VAL A 346 7.55 -2.62 -20.24
CA VAL A 346 8.73 -2.27 -19.41
C VAL A 346 8.38 -1.30 -18.29
N ASP A 347 7.53 -0.32 -18.54
CA ASP A 347 7.12 0.68 -17.56
C ASP A 347 6.16 0.11 -16.51
N GLY A 348 5.26 -0.79 -16.88
CA GLY A 348 4.41 -1.46 -15.92
C GLY A 348 5.19 -2.45 -15.03
N LEU A 349 6.17 -3.17 -15.58
CA LEU A 349 7.12 -3.97 -14.80
C LEU A 349 8.01 -3.14 -13.89
N THR A 350 8.48 -1.99 -14.36
CA THR A 350 9.28 -1.05 -13.54
C THR A 350 8.45 -0.52 -12.39
N THR A 351 7.19 -0.13 -12.66
CA THR A 351 6.23 0.30 -11.64
C THR A 351 6.00 -0.82 -10.62
N PHE A 352 5.82 -2.04 -11.10
CA PHE A 352 5.65 -3.21 -10.25
C PHE A 352 6.85 -3.46 -9.33
N ALA A 353 8.07 -3.50 -9.88
CA ALA A 353 9.30 -3.66 -9.11
C ALA A 353 9.47 -2.54 -8.06
N ASN A 354 9.12 -1.30 -8.39
CA ASN A 354 9.14 -0.17 -7.45
C ASN A 354 8.12 -0.34 -6.32
N MET A 355 6.93 -0.86 -6.61
CA MET A 355 5.94 -1.16 -5.58
C MET A 355 6.42 -2.24 -4.62
N ILE A 356 7.07 -3.30 -5.12
CA ILE A 356 7.70 -4.34 -4.28
C ILE A 356 8.81 -3.74 -3.41
N THR A 357 9.66 -2.91 -4.00
CA THR A 357 10.77 -2.26 -3.30
C THR A 357 10.26 -1.36 -2.18
N THR A 358 9.15 -0.67 -2.41
CA THR A 358 8.49 0.13 -1.36
C THR A 358 7.93 -0.76 -0.26
N ALA A 359 7.30 -1.89 -0.59
CA ALA A 359 6.76 -2.85 0.38
C ALA A 359 7.87 -3.56 1.20
N ALA A 360 9.06 -3.72 0.65
CA ALA A 360 10.21 -4.31 1.35
C ALA A 360 10.73 -3.43 2.50
N GLY A 361 10.44 -2.12 2.48
CA GLY A 361 10.92 -1.19 3.50
C GLY A 361 12.45 -1.27 3.66
N PRO A 362 12.98 -1.67 4.84
CA PRO A 362 14.42 -1.78 5.04
C PRO A 362 15.08 -2.99 4.36
N ASN A 363 14.32 -3.96 3.85
CA ASN A 363 14.83 -5.21 3.28
C ASN A 363 15.23 -5.06 1.80
N VAL A 364 16.01 -4.03 1.49
CA VAL A 364 16.55 -3.77 0.16
C VAL A 364 18.06 -3.89 0.21
N TYR A 365 18.61 -4.82 -0.57
CA TYR A 365 20.00 -5.24 -0.52
C TYR A 365 20.72 -4.92 -1.84
N PRO A 366 22.02 -4.58 -1.79
CA PRO A 366 22.81 -4.36 -2.99
C PRO A 366 23.17 -5.68 -3.69
N ASN A 367 23.67 -5.57 -4.91
CA ASN A 367 24.13 -6.68 -5.74
C ASN A 367 24.97 -7.72 -4.95
N GLY A 368 24.67 -9.00 -5.14
CA GLY A 368 25.40 -10.14 -4.56
C GLY A 368 25.15 -10.37 -3.07
N THR A 369 24.28 -9.59 -2.42
CA THR A 369 24.04 -9.69 -0.98
C THR A 369 22.86 -10.61 -0.69
N VAL A 370 23.10 -11.68 0.06
CA VAL A 370 22.04 -12.58 0.54
C VAL A 370 21.28 -11.88 1.69
N PRO A 371 19.94 -11.77 1.63
CA PRO A 371 19.16 -11.21 2.72
C PRO A 371 19.41 -11.94 4.05
N THR A 372 19.51 -11.18 5.14
CA THR A 372 19.79 -11.74 6.47
C THR A 372 18.59 -12.45 7.10
N ASN A 373 17.38 -12.07 6.67
CA ASN A 373 16.13 -12.71 7.04
C ASN A 373 15.40 -13.13 5.75
N LEU A 374 15.27 -14.44 5.54
CA LEU A 374 14.57 -15.01 4.37
C LEU A 374 13.07 -15.26 4.62
N GLY A 375 12.58 -14.93 5.83
CA GLY A 375 11.20 -15.20 6.23
C GLY A 375 10.95 -16.66 6.57
N THR A 376 9.79 -16.90 7.15
CA THR A 376 9.28 -18.25 7.46
C THR A 376 7.81 -18.33 7.07
N PRO A 377 7.22 -19.52 6.89
CA PRO A 377 5.79 -19.60 6.55
C PRO A 377 4.86 -18.88 7.54
N GLY A 378 5.22 -18.82 8.83
CA GLY A 378 4.46 -18.07 9.85
C GLY A 378 4.75 -16.58 9.89
N SER A 379 5.81 -16.11 9.23
CA SER A 379 6.22 -14.71 9.17
C SER A 379 6.97 -14.46 7.85
N PRO A 380 6.25 -14.38 6.72
CA PRO A 380 6.86 -14.14 5.41
C PRO A 380 7.40 -12.71 5.33
N VAL A 381 8.44 -12.51 4.52
CA VAL A 381 9.07 -11.19 4.34
C VAL A 381 9.16 -10.82 2.86
N VAL A 382 9.18 -9.52 2.58
CA VAL A 382 9.49 -8.99 1.24
C VAL A 382 10.96 -8.58 1.24
N ASN A 383 11.76 -9.21 0.37
CA ASN A 383 13.16 -8.91 0.16
C ASN A 383 13.39 -8.45 -1.28
N VAL A 384 14.22 -7.41 -1.47
CA VAL A 384 14.67 -6.96 -2.78
C VAL A 384 16.18 -6.99 -2.86
N VAL A 385 16.73 -7.58 -3.92
CA VAL A 385 18.16 -7.53 -4.25
C VAL A 385 18.34 -6.78 -5.57
N ASN A 386 18.99 -5.62 -5.49
CA ASN A 386 19.30 -4.77 -6.63
C ASN A 386 20.58 -5.26 -7.32
N GLY A 387 20.44 -6.34 -8.08
CA GLY A 387 21.50 -6.98 -8.85
C GLY A 387 21.33 -8.49 -8.85
N ASP A 388 22.45 -9.19 -9.06
CA ASP A 388 22.54 -10.64 -9.02
C ASP A 388 22.39 -11.16 -7.59
N LEU A 389 21.81 -12.35 -7.46
CA LEU A 389 21.68 -13.04 -6.19
C LEU A 389 21.99 -14.52 -6.37
N THR A 390 22.95 -15.04 -5.61
CA THR A 390 23.12 -16.48 -5.42
C THR A 390 22.57 -16.88 -4.05
N ILE A 391 21.62 -17.81 -4.02
CA ILE A 391 20.90 -18.18 -2.80
C ILE A 391 20.65 -19.69 -2.69
N GLY A 392 20.67 -20.20 -1.47
CA GLY A 392 20.20 -21.54 -1.08
C GLY A 392 19.49 -21.47 0.29
N GLY A 393 19.11 -22.62 0.84
CA GLY A 393 18.39 -22.68 2.13
C GLY A 393 16.88 -22.52 1.98
N SER A 394 16.20 -22.19 3.08
CA SER A 394 14.74 -22.07 3.15
C SER A 394 14.31 -20.63 3.43
N GLY A 395 13.24 -20.18 2.78
CA GLY A 395 12.61 -18.88 3.05
C GLY A 395 11.14 -18.82 2.64
N ALA A 396 10.49 -17.72 2.98
CA ALA A 396 9.08 -17.49 2.64
C ALA A 396 8.75 -16.01 2.44
N GLY A 397 7.86 -15.73 1.49
CA GLY A 397 7.40 -14.39 1.14
C GLY A 397 7.76 -13.98 -0.29
N VAL A 398 8.10 -12.71 -0.50
CA VAL A 398 8.47 -12.18 -1.83
C VAL A 398 9.97 -12.01 -1.91
N LEU A 399 10.56 -12.50 -2.99
CA LEU A 399 11.94 -12.22 -3.34
C LEU A 399 11.96 -11.55 -4.73
N LEU A 400 12.35 -10.28 -4.79
CA LEU A 400 12.63 -9.57 -6.04
C LEU A 400 14.13 -9.50 -6.28
N VAL A 401 14.56 -9.91 -7.47
CA VAL A 401 15.96 -9.84 -7.94
C VAL A 401 15.98 -9.06 -9.26
N THR A 402 16.79 -8.03 -9.35
CA THR A 402 16.86 -7.21 -10.58
C THR A 402 17.92 -7.68 -11.58
N GLY A 403 18.84 -8.55 -11.16
CA GLY A 403 19.85 -9.19 -12.02
C GLY A 403 19.54 -10.66 -12.26
N THR A 404 20.59 -11.48 -12.25
CA THR A 404 20.51 -12.93 -12.33
C THR A 404 20.25 -13.56 -10.96
N LEU A 405 19.21 -14.39 -10.84
CA LEU A 405 18.97 -15.24 -9.68
C LEU A 405 19.58 -16.63 -9.89
N THR A 406 20.53 -17.03 -9.04
CA THR A 406 21.12 -18.36 -9.01
C THR A 406 20.66 -19.14 -7.78
N LEU A 407 19.83 -20.16 -7.98
CA LEU A 407 19.40 -21.12 -6.97
C LEU A 407 20.45 -22.24 -6.85
N ASN A 408 21.13 -22.31 -5.70
CA ASN A 408 22.22 -23.25 -5.45
C ASN A 408 21.91 -24.25 -4.33
N GLY A 409 22.37 -25.49 -4.53
CA GLY A 409 22.27 -26.56 -3.54
C GLY A 409 20.83 -26.94 -3.21
N ASN A 410 20.53 -27.09 -1.91
CA ASN A 410 19.17 -27.30 -1.42
C ASN A 410 18.47 -25.94 -1.28
N PHE A 411 17.36 -25.76 -1.99
CA PHE A 411 16.56 -24.53 -1.95
C PHE A 411 15.09 -24.86 -1.66
N SER A 412 14.48 -24.13 -0.73
CA SER A 412 13.05 -24.24 -0.42
C SER A 412 12.43 -22.85 -0.31
N TRP A 413 11.33 -22.60 -1.02
CA TRP A 413 10.64 -21.31 -0.94
C TRP A 413 9.13 -21.46 -0.88
N ASP A 414 8.51 -20.78 0.08
CA ASP A 414 7.06 -20.66 0.18
C ASP A 414 6.66 -19.21 -0.13
N GLY A 415 6.22 -18.95 -1.35
CA GLY A 415 5.99 -17.58 -1.81
C GLY A 415 6.33 -17.32 -3.26
N LEU A 416 6.54 -16.06 -3.55
CA LEU A 416 6.75 -15.56 -4.89
C LEU A 416 8.21 -15.15 -5.11
N ILE A 417 8.75 -15.53 -6.26
CA ILE A 417 10.05 -15.07 -6.73
C ILE A 417 9.84 -14.26 -8.02
N LEU A 418 10.30 -13.03 -8.00
CA LEU A 418 10.27 -12.09 -9.12
C LEU A 418 11.70 -11.83 -9.58
N VAL A 419 11.98 -12.07 -10.85
CA VAL A 419 13.25 -11.71 -11.47
C VAL A 419 12.96 -10.71 -12.57
N ILE A 420 12.97 -9.42 -12.20
CA ILE A 420 12.54 -8.30 -13.06
C ILE A 420 13.70 -7.33 -13.19
N GLY A 421 14.27 -7.26 -14.38
CA GLY A 421 15.46 -6.49 -14.68
C GLY A 421 16.25 -7.23 -15.74
N GLU A 422 17.31 -7.97 -15.40
CA GLU A 422 17.91 -8.89 -16.37
C GLU A 422 16.96 -10.06 -16.71
N GLY A 423 16.16 -10.54 -15.75
CA GLY A 423 15.17 -11.60 -16.04
C GLY A 423 15.81 -12.97 -16.28
N ALA A 424 16.95 -13.24 -15.62
CA ALA A 424 17.67 -14.50 -15.69
C ALA A 424 17.51 -15.32 -14.42
N VAL A 425 17.04 -16.56 -14.58
CA VAL A 425 16.98 -17.56 -13.51
C VAL A 425 17.91 -18.71 -13.84
N VAL A 426 18.78 -19.05 -12.92
CA VAL A 426 19.73 -20.15 -13.02
C VAL A 426 19.48 -21.08 -11.85
N LYS A 427 19.30 -22.37 -12.11
CA LYS A 427 19.40 -23.41 -11.10
C LYS A 427 20.60 -24.28 -11.40
N ASP A 428 21.63 -24.16 -10.56
CA ASP A 428 22.89 -24.88 -10.70
C ASP A 428 23.17 -25.80 -9.50
N GLY A 429 23.94 -26.87 -9.76
CA GLY A 429 24.43 -27.79 -8.73
C GLY A 429 23.50 -28.97 -8.41
N GLY A 430 24.00 -29.91 -7.59
CA GLY A 430 23.22 -31.04 -7.09
C GLY A 430 22.45 -30.68 -5.82
N GLY A 431 21.25 -31.23 -5.63
CA GLY A 431 20.45 -31.00 -4.41
C GLY A 431 18.94 -30.96 -4.69
N GLY A 432 18.15 -30.93 -3.63
CA GLY A 432 16.70 -30.80 -3.73
C GLY A 432 16.26 -29.35 -4.01
N ALA A 433 15.18 -29.14 -4.75
CA ALA A 433 14.54 -27.82 -4.81
C ALA A 433 13.04 -27.94 -4.57
N THR A 434 12.48 -27.10 -3.71
CA THR A 434 11.04 -27.04 -3.51
C THR A 434 10.58 -25.60 -3.57
N LEU A 435 9.54 -25.34 -4.34
CA LEU A 435 8.89 -24.03 -4.35
C LEU A 435 7.39 -24.25 -4.32
N ASN A 436 6.72 -23.65 -3.36
CA ASN A 436 5.26 -23.53 -3.31
C ASN A 436 4.91 -22.05 -3.57
N GLY A 437 4.35 -21.75 -4.73
CA GLY A 437 4.10 -20.39 -5.20
C GLY A 437 4.44 -20.24 -6.68
N ALA A 438 5.12 -19.16 -7.08
CA ALA A 438 5.49 -18.96 -8.49
C ALA A 438 6.86 -18.30 -8.67
N ILE A 439 7.44 -18.47 -9.87
CA ILE A 439 8.58 -17.70 -10.37
C ILE A 439 8.14 -16.92 -11.61
N PHE A 440 8.42 -15.63 -11.62
CA PHE A 440 8.16 -14.73 -12.75
C PHE A 440 9.48 -14.10 -13.22
N ALA A 441 9.80 -14.23 -14.51
CA ALA A 441 11.02 -13.69 -15.10
C ALA A 441 10.70 -12.73 -16.25
N ALA A 442 11.19 -11.49 -16.16
CA ALA A 442 11.02 -10.45 -17.16
C ALA A 442 12.32 -9.68 -17.39
N ASN A 443 12.69 -9.51 -18.65
CA ASN A 443 13.91 -8.78 -19.05
C ASN A 443 13.55 -7.36 -19.50
N LEU A 444 14.12 -6.34 -18.85
CA LEU A 444 13.91 -4.92 -19.13
C LEU A 444 14.99 -4.33 -20.06
N TYR A 445 15.92 -5.15 -20.55
CA TYR A 445 17.07 -4.71 -21.32
C TYR A 445 17.13 -5.39 -22.70
N THR A 446 17.87 -4.76 -23.62
CA THR A 446 18.26 -5.36 -24.89
C THR A 446 19.29 -6.45 -24.66
N GLY A 447 19.13 -7.58 -25.35
CA GLY A 447 20.08 -8.69 -25.28
C GLY A 447 19.64 -9.79 -24.31
N ASN A 448 20.41 -10.88 -24.27
CA ASN A 448 20.10 -12.04 -23.44
C ASN A 448 20.78 -11.90 -22.06
N PRO A 449 20.11 -12.29 -20.97
CA PRO A 449 20.57 -11.99 -19.61
C PRO A 449 21.50 -13.03 -18.96
N GLY A 450 22.25 -13.84 -19.72
CA GLY A 450 23.07 -14.89 -19.10
C GLY A 450 24.41 -15.15 -19.79
N THR A 451 25.51 -14.85 -19.10
CA THR A 451 26.89 -15.25 -19.46
C THR A 451 27.37 -16.50 -18.72
N SER A 452 26.58 -17.09 -17.82
CA SER A 452 27.00 -18.27 -17.06
C SER A 452 25.91 -19.36 -17.04
N GLY A 453 26.29 -20.56 -17.51
CA GLY A 453 25.44 -21.76 -17.59
C GLY A 453 25.56 -22.49 -18.94
N PRO A 454 25.45 -23.83 -18.98
CA PRO A 454 25.25 -24.57 -20.23
C PRO A 454 24.08 -24.00 -21.04
N GLY A 455 24.36 -23.56 -22.28
CA GLY A 455 23.41 -22.89 -23.17
C GLY A 455 23.24 -21.38 -22.94
N ALA A 456 24.19 -20.74 -22.24
CA ALA A 456 24.31 -19.28 -22.21
C ALA A 456 24.59 -18.72 -23.62
N TYR A 457 23.83 -17.71 -24.04
CA TYR A 457 24.11 -16.92 -25.24
C TYR A 457 25.06 -15.78 -24.86
N PRO A 458 25.96 -15.33 -25.75
CA PRO A 458 26.83 -14.20 -25.43
C PRO A 458 26.00 -12.98 -25.05
N ALA A 459 26.18 -12.47 -23.84
CA ALA A 459 25.58 -11.21 -23.42
C ALA A 459 26.05 -10.09 -24.35
N TYR A 460 25.16 -9.14 -24.60
CA TYR A 460 25.60 -7.89 -25.23
C TYR A 460 26.56 -7.17 -24.25
N PRO A 461 27.69 -6.63 -24.74
CA PRO A 461 28.72 -6.04 -23.88
C PRO A 461 28.23 -4.84 -23.04
N THR A 462 27.09 -4.26 -23.40
CA THR A 462 26.36 -3.27 -22.60
C THR A 462 24.85 -3.46 -22.79
N PRO A 463 24.11 -4.01 -21.82
CA PRO A 463 22.64 -4.04 -21.87
C PRO A 463 22.09 -2.61 -21.94
N ILE A 464 21.21 -2.34 -22.91
CA ILE A 464 20.53 -1.05 -23.04
C ILE A 464 19.12 -1.22 -22.48
N ALA A 465 18.67 -0.32 -21.60
CA ALA A 465 17.30 -0.37 -21.10
C ALA A 465 16.30 -0.24 -22.26
N LEU A 466 15.30 -1.11 -22.29
CA LEU A 466 14.18 -1.01 -23.23
C LEU A 466 13.34 0.22 -22.87
N GLY A 467 12.75 0.86 -23.88
CA GLY A 467 11.94 2.07 -23.65
C GLY A 467 10.58 1.75 -23.02
N ALA A 468 9.96 2.75 -22.39
CA ALA A 468 8.58 2.64 -21.88
C ALA A 468 7.58 2.20 -22.97
N ASN A 469 6.50 1.52 -22.58
CA ASN A 469 5.48 0.91 -23.45
C ASN A 469 5.99 -0.19 -24.41
N ASN A 470 7.29 -0.49 -24.46
CA ASN A 470 7.77 -1.64 -25.23
C ASN A 470 7.48 -2.94 -24.47
N PRO A 471 7.29 -4.05 -25.20
CA PRO A 471 7.25 -5.36 -24.58
C PRO A 471 8.59 -5.68 -23.91
N PRO A 472 8.59 -6.54 -22.88
CA PRO A 472 9.80 -7.06 -22.26
C PRO A 472 10.71 -7.74 -23.29
N GLY A 473 12.00 -7.70 -22.99
CA GLY A 473 13.04 -8.44 -23.70
C GLY A 473 12.94 -9.94 -23.45
N LYS A 474 13.97 -10.69 -23.84
CA LYS A 474 13.96 -12.15 -23.74
C LYS A 474 14.36 -12.60 -22.33
N PRO A 475 13.48 -13.26 -21.56
CA PRO A 475 13.88 -13.84 -20.28
C PRO A 475 14.71 -15.10 -20.51
N PHE A 476 15.53 -15.45 -19.52
CA PHE A 476 16.36 -16.64 -19.52
C PHE A 476 16.02 -17.54 -18.33
N PHE A 477 15.93 -18.84 -18.59
CA PHE A 477 15.90 -19.84 -17.55
C PHE A 477 16.83 -20.99 -17.92
N GLY A 478 17.82 -21.24 -17.07
CA GLY A 478 18.76 -22.33 -17.20
C GLY A 478 18.73 -23.25 -16.00
N TRP A 479 18.63 -24.56 -16.21
CA TRP A 479 18.67 -25.53 -15.12
C TRP A 479 19.68 -26.64 -15.40
N ASN A 480 20.82 -26.57 -14.72
CA ASN A 480 21.91 -27.51 -14.85
C ASN A 480 22.23 -28.16 -13.50
N GLY A 481 21.75 -29.37 -13.29
CA GLY A 481 21.97 -30.06 -12.02
C GLY A 481 21.09 -31.28 -11.82
N GLY A 482 21.55 -32.18 -10.95
CA GLY A 482 20.79 -33.35 -10.50
C GLY A 482 20.04 -33.11 -9.19
N GLY A 483 19.31 -34.11 -8.73
CA GLY A 483 18.50 -34.05 -7.50
C GLY A 483 17.00 -33.89 -7.79
N ASN A 484 16.19 -34.06 -6.74
CA ASN A 484 14.73 -34.02 -6.83
C ASN A 484 14.24 -32.58 -6.72
N ALA A 485 13.44 -32.11 -7.67
CA ALA A 485 12.87 -30.77 -7.59
C ALA A 485 11.35 -30.74 -7.83
N THR A 486 10.64 -29.92 -7.07
CA THR A 486 9.21 -29.71 -7.24
C THR A 486 8.93 -28.21 -7.18
N PHE A 487 8.41 -27.67 -8.27
CA PHE A 487 7.90 -26.31 -8.35
C PHE A 487 6.39 -26.40 -8.52
N GLN A 488 5.66 -26.07 -7.46
CA GLN A 488 4.22 -26.24 -7.36
C GLN A 488 3.58 -24.85 -7.30
N TYR A 489 2.70 -24.56 -8.26
CA TYR A 489 1.87 -23.38 -8.21
C TYR A 489 0.97 -23.42 -6.96
N ASP A 490 1.00 -22.36 -6.16
CA ASP A 490 0.16 -22.19 -4.97
C ASP A 490 -0.34 -20.74 -4.91
N SER A 491 -1.63 -20.55 -5.21
CA SER A 491 -2.25 -19.23 -5.22
C SER A 491 -2.44 -18.64 -3.82
N CYS A 492 -2.46 -19.47 -2.78
CA CYS A 492 -2.60 -19.01 -1.41
C CYS A 492 -1.39 -18.19 -0.97
N TRP A 493 -0.18 -18.63 -1.31
CA TRP A 493 1.04 -17.88 -1.04
C TRP A 493 1.10 -16.56 -1.80
N ILE A 494 0.66 -16.54 -3.06
CA ILE A 494 0.60 -15.34 -3.89
C ILE A 494 -0.41 -14.33 -3.30
N GLN A 495 -1.55 -14.80 -2.78
CA GLN A 495 -2.55 -13.92 -2.17
C GLN A 495 -2.15 -13.45 -0.77
N ALA A 496 -1.54 -14.29 0.07
CA ALA A 496 -1.12 -13.92 1.43
C ALA A 496 -0.13 -12.74 1.41
N ILE A 497 0.68 -12.64 0.36
CA ILE A 497 1.63 -11.56 0.11
C ILE A 497 0.94 -10.20 -0.13
N ASN A 498 -0.31 -10.16 -0.65
CA ASN A 498 -1.05 -8.91 -0.86
C ASN A 498 -1.17 -8.06 0.41
N GLN A 499 -1.24 -8.70 1.59
CA GLN A 499 -1.38 -7.99 2.86
C GLN A 499 -0.11 -7.33 3.38
N ALA A 500 1.05 -7.63 2.77
CA ALA A 500 2.30 -6.95 3.09
C ALA A 500 2.35 -5.53 2.49
N TYR A 501 1.50 -5.22 1.50
CA TYR A 501 1.52 -3.91 0.85
C TYR A 501 0.98 -2.80 1.75
N PRO A 502 1.62 -1.62 1.75
CA PRO A 502 1.08 -0.47 2.45
C PRO A 502 -0.22 0.00 1.78
N TYR A 503 -1.17 0.47 2.61
CA TYR A 503 -2.29 1.25 2.11
C TYR A 503 -1.78 2.63 1.66
N HIS A 504 -1.99 2.97 0.40
CA HIS A 504 -1.66 4.29 -0.14
C HIS A 504 -2.88 5.20 -0.08
N ILE A 505 -2.64 6.51 -0.06
CA ILE A 505 -3.70 7.53 -0.02
C ILE A 505 -4.18 7.76 -1.45
N VAL A 506 -5.47 7.54 -1.68
CA VAL A 506 -6.18 7.79 -2.94
C VAL A 506 -6.72 9.22 -2.96
N ALA A 507 -7.29 9.66 -1.84
CA ALA A 507 -7.76 11.03 -1.66
C ALA A 507 -7.55 11.49 -0.22
N GLN A 508 -7.40 12.80 -0.03
CA GLN A 508 -7.35 13.42 1.28
C GLN A 508 -8.17 14.70 1.31
N ARG A 509 -8.87 14.93 2.42
CA ARG A 509 -9.59 16.19 2.67
C ARG A 509 -9.55 16.56 4.14
N GLU A 510 -9.59 17.86 4.39
CA GLU A 510 -9.90 18.40 5.70
C GLU A 510 -11.41 18.66 5.76
N LEU A 511 -12.04 18.23 6.84
CA LEU A 511 -13.46 18.42 7.05
C LEU A 511 -13.65 19.67 7.93
N SER A 512 -14.21 20.72 7.34
CA SER A 512 -14.63 21.91 8.07
C SER A 512 -15.88 21.59 8.90
N TYR A 513 -15.85 22.03 10.16
CA TYR A 513 -16.94 21.82 11.10
C TYR A 513 -18.07 22.83 10.91
#